data_AF-A0A0R3E155-F1
#
_entry.id   AF-A0A0R3E155-F1
#
_cell.length_a   1.000
_cell.length_b   1.000
_cell.length_c   1.000
_cell.angle_alpha   90.00
_cell.angle_beta   90.00
_cell.angle_gamma   90.00
#
_symmetry.space_group_name_H-M   'P 1'
#
loop_
_entity.id
_entity.type
_entity.pdbx_description
1 polymer ?
#
loop_
_entity_poly.entity_id
_entity_poly.type
_entity_poly.pdbx_seq_one_letter_code
_entity_poly.pdbx_strand_id
1 'polypeptide(L)'
;MGEGFLGEIDEYFEKLSDLAKIAKEANIAVHELVESPGPHAAMVAPVLAFRESILTSEDENGLSGYLVIGFFAGRTRRERLAAFAMTFEVEHEWNRREVKRLCARYDSGQHLFKSVPGLFGKIRRRANGRQDFELIDVSAVSSVGGSEIYRAESGFTKLCPYLSPGIVNWAQNEWPTAPAFVRLDAGYYSATQPLQLLTEATLVPANPRWLEDFSLRKGMKDFAAYHLLDRPASEGHAEYWDYHVKKVRRLEVHVERREDDYLTMMIEELPRPDDPSGLMIARCIHLDTRDPALTPLGKVEMQHLDLAINVYEGEDRERRFAQMLQNGKVQDASFRTHLFRIERTPFVSLFSFCGMFLKSQVLSASGSMSS
;
A
#
# COMPACT_ATOMS: atom_id res chain seq x y z
N MET A 1 20.22 6.10 30.78
CA MET A 1 20.07 4.67 30.42
C MET A 1 21.46 4.16 30.04
N GLY A 2 21.88 3.01 30.57
CA GLY A 2 23.20 2.43 30.26
C GLY A 2 23.13 1.48 29.06
N GLU A 3 24.28 1.12 28.49
CA GLU A 3 24.41 0.29 27.29
C GLU A 3 23.66 -1.07 27.41
N GLY A 4 23.63 -1.67 28.61
CA GLY A 4 22.89 -2.92 28.85
C GLY A 4 21.38 -2.83 28.60
N PHE A 5 20.75 -1.69 28.90
CA PHE A 5 19.30 -1.51 28.68
C PHE A 5 18.96 -1.35 27.19
N LEU A 6 19.89 -0.85 26.38
CA LEU A 6 19.71 -0.82 24.93
C LEU A 6 19.78 -2.24 24.34
N GLY A 7 20.71 -3.07 24.82
CA GLY A 7 20.80 -4.48 24.42
C GLY A 7 19.54 -5.29 24.76
N GLU A 8 18.91 -5.05 25.91
CA GLU A 8 17.64 -5.70 26.29
C GLU A 8 16.48 -5.27 25.35
N ILE A 9 16.47 -4.02 24.88
CA ILE A 9 15.48 -3.53 23.91
C ILE A 9 15.69 -4.16 22.53
N ASP A 10 16.94 -4.28 22.07
CA ASP A 10 17.24 -4.94 20.79
C ASP A 10 16.83 -6.42 20.83
N GLU A 11 17.17 -7.14 21.90
CA GLU A 11 16.77 -8.53 22.12
C GLU A 11 15.24 -8.71 22.19
N TYR A 12 14.52 -7.72 22.75
CA TYR A 12 13.06 -7.69 22.74
C TYR A 12 12.49 -7.62 21.32
N PHE A 13 12.97 -6.70 20.48
CA PHE A 13 12.51 -6.59 19.10
C PHE A 13 12.86 -7.80 18.24
N GLU A 14 14.02 -8.44 18.46
CA GLU A 14 14.36 -9.72 17.81
C GLU A 14 13.32 -10.81 18.13
N LYS A 15 12.94 -10.96 19.42
CA LYS A 15 11.94 -11.95 19.87
C LYS A 15 10.53 -11.65 19.35
N LEU A 16 10.11 -10.38 19.30
CA LEU A 16 8.83 -10.02 18.65
C LEU A 16 8.82 -10.46 17.18
N SER A 17 9.97 -10.33 16.51
CA SER A 17 10.16 -10.72 15.13
C SER A 17 10.02 -12.23 14.90
N ASP A 18 10.44 -13.05 15.87
CA ASP A 18 10.31 -14.50 15.83
C ASP A 18 8.88 -14.95 16.16
N LEU A 19 8.22 -14.30 17.12
CA LEU A 19 6.81 -14.51 17.42
C LEU A 19 5.92 -14.20 16.21
N ALA A 20 6.20 -13.10 15.49
CA ALA A 20 5.52 -12.75 14.23
C ALA A 20 5.64 -13.86 13.18
N LYS A 21 6.84 -14.45 13.04
CA LYS A 21 7.10 -15.55 12.12
C LYS A 21 6.34 -16.82 12.54
N ILE A 22 6.40 -17.20 13.81
CA ILE A 22 5.69 -18.36 14.36
C ILE A 22 4.18 -18.25 14.14
N ALA A 23 3.58 -17.10 14.48
CA ALA A 23 2.16 -16.86 14.28
C ALA A 23 1.75 -17.04 12.80
N LYS A 24 2.59 -16.55 11.87
CA LYS A 24 2.35 -16.67 10.44
C LYS A 24 2.50 -18.10 9.92
N GLU A 25 3.54 -18.82 10.31
CA GLU A 25 3.82 -20.19 9.88
C GLU A 25 2.76 -21.18 10.42
N ALA A 26 2.24 -20.94 11.63
CA ALA A 26 1.14 -21.70 12.22
C ALA A 26 -0.26 -21.25 11.75
N ASN A 27 -0.37 -20.11 11.04
CA ASN A 27 -1.63 -19.47 10.65
C ASN A 27 -2.59 -19.26 11.84
N ILE A 28 -2.07 -18.72 12.93
CA ILE A 28 -2.80 -18.34 14.15
C ILE A 28 -2.78 -16.82 14.32
N ALA A 29 -3.79 -16.24 14.97
CA ALA A 29 -3.76 -14.82 15.28
C ALA A 29 -2.74 -14.53 16.39
N VAL A 30 -2.11 -13.35 16.36
CA VAL A 30 -1.07 -12.98 17.34
C VAL A 30 -1.64 -13.00 18.76
N HIS A 31 -2.85 -12.46 18.97
CA HIS A 31 -3.48 -12.48 20.30
C HIS A 31 -3.72 -13.91 20.82
N GLU A 32 -4.04 -14.88 19.96
CA GLU A 32 -4.19 -16.29 20.34
C GLU A 32 -2.84 -16.90 20.78
N LEU A 33 -1.76 -16.62 20.04
CA LEU A 33 -0.40 -17.01 20.43
C LEU A 33 0.03 -16.39 21.76
N VAL A 34 -0.41 -15.16 22.06
CA VAL A 34 -0.09 -14.47 23.32
C VAL A 34 -0.97 -14.97 24.47
N GLU A 35 -2.24 -15.30 24.23
CA GLU A 35 -3.21 -15.75 25.25
C GLU A 35 -3.00 -17.22 25.62
N SER A 36 -2.82 -18.09 24.62
CA SER A 36 -2.68 -19.54 24.77
C SER A 36 -1.41 -20.06 24.05
N PRO A 37 -0.20 -19.69 24.50
CA PRO A 37 1.05 -19.92 23.76
C PRO A 37 1.44 -21.39 23.59
N GLY A 38 0.85 -22.32 24.36
CA GLY A 38 1.12 -23.75 24.27
C GLY A 38 2.62 -24.09 24.28
N PRO A 39 3.17 -24.73 23.23
CA PRO A 39 4.61 -25.06 23.17
C PRO A 39 5.53 -23.83 23.11
N HIS A 40 5.01 -22.65 22.77
CA HIS A 40 5.77 -21.40 22.69
C HIS A 40 5.81 -20.61 24.01
N ALA A 41 5.24 -21.14 25.10
CA ALA A 41 5.14 -20.45 26.40
C ALA A 41 6.50 -19.97 26.94
N ALA A 42 7.57 -20.76 26.73
CA ALA A 42 8.93 -20.41 27.14
C ALA A 42 9.52 -19.20 26.39
N MET A 43 9.01 -18.89 25.19
CA MET A 43 9.38 -17.70 24.42
C MET A 43 8.47 -16.51 24.75
N VAL A 44 7.16 -16.74 24.87
CA VAL A 44 6.17 -15.67 25.10
C VAL A 44 6.28 -15.07 26.50
N ALA A 45 6.47 -15.88 27.55
CA ALA A 45 6.43 -15.39 28.93
C ALA A 45 7.55 -14.38 29.27
N PRO A 46 8.83 -14.58 28.89
CA PRO A 46 9.88 -13.58 29.13
C PRO A 46 9.65 -12.26 28.39
N VAL A 47 9.15 -12.32 27.14
CA VAL A 47 8.87 -11.14 26.31
C VAL A 47 7.75 -10.31 26.91
N LEU A 48 6.68 -10.97 27.36
CA LEU A 48 5.56 -10.32 28.06
C LEU A 48 6.00 -9.66 29.37
N ALA A 49 6.77 -10.38 30.19
CA ALA A 49 7.26 -9.87 31.47
C ALA A 49 8.18 -8.66 31.29
N PHE A 50 9.06 -8.68 30.28
CA PHE A 50 9.86 -7.52 29.90
C PHE A 50 8.96 -6.34 29.48
N ARG A 51 7.99 -6.55 28.58
CA ARG A 51 7.10 -5.47 28.12
C ARG A 51 6.27 -4.85 29.26
N GLU A 52 5.84 -5.66 30.23
CA GLU A 52 5.14 -5.19 31.43
C GLU A 52 6.04 -4.30 32.32
N SER A 53 7.32 -4.65 32.44
CA SER A 53 8.29 -3.88 33.24
C SER A 53 8.53 -2.48 32.68
N ILE A 54 8.42 -2.30 31.36
CA ILE A 54 8.60 -1.02 30.65
C ILE A 54 7.29 -0.30 30.28
N LEU A 55 6.11 -0.81 30.69
CA LEU A 55 4.82 -0.15 30.43
C LEU A 55 4.78 1.27 31.02
N THR A 56 4.52 2.24 30.14
CA THR A 56 4.45 3.67 30.42
C THR A 56 3.02 4.16 30.70
N SER A 57 2.86 5.35 31.26
CA SER A 57 1.54 5.99 31.41
C SER A 57 0.86 6.30 30.07
N GLU A 58 1.63 6.47 28.99
CA GLU A 58 1.12 6.67 27.64
C GLU A 58 0.53 5.35 27.09
N ASP A 59 1.24 4.23 27.26
CA ASP A 59 0.72 2.89 26.97
C ASP A 59 -0.59 2.65 27.73
N GLU A 60 -0.62 2.93 29.05
CA GLU A 60 -1.82 2.69 29.86
C GLU A 60 -3.02 3.50 29.39
N ASN A 61 -2.82 4.75 28.97
CA ASN A 61 -3.88 5.60 28.43
C ASN A 61 -4.36 5.09 27.07
N GLY A 62 -3.43 4.88 26.11
CA GLY A 62 -3.76 4.45 24.75
C GLY A 62 -4.36 3.05 24.66
N LEU A 63 -3.98 2.15 25.58
CA LEU A 63 -4.44 0.76 25.58
C LEU A 63 -5.64 0.50 26.51
N SER A 64 -6.00 1.46 27.38
CA SER A 64 -7.11 1.33 28.33
C SER A 64 -8.43 0.88 27.69
N GLY A 65 -8.73 1.39 26.49
CA GLY A 65 -9.95 1.06 25.75
C GLY A 65 -10.07 -0.41 25.35
N TYR A 66 -8.96 -1.12 25.13
CA TYR A 66 -8.98 -2.53 24.70
C TYR A 66 -9.31 -3.50 25.86
N LEU A 67 -9.20 -3.05 27.12
CA LEU A 67 -9.51 -3.89 28.29
C LEU A 67 -10.95 -4.40 28.32
N VAL A 68 -11.88 -3.74 27.61
CA VAL A 68 -13.29 -4.16 27.50
C VAL A 68 -13.52 -5.33 26.55
N ILE A 69 -12.56 -5.66 25.68
CA ILE A 69 -12.72 -6.63 24.58
C ILE A 69 -12.66 -8.09 25.09
N GLY A 70 -12.37 -8.30 26.38
CA GLY A 70 -12.42 -9.62 27.02
C GLY A 70 -11.16 -10.49 26.84
N PHE A 71 -10.31 -10.22 25.85
CA PHE A 71 -9.03 -10.92 25.70
C PHE A 71 -8.13 -10.82 26.94
N PHE A 72 -7.33 -11.85 27.16
CA PHE A 72 -6.39 -12.00 28.27
C PHE A 72 -7.06 -11.98 29.66
N ALA A 73 -8.33 -12.43 29.76
CA ALA A 73 -9.15 -12.30 30.96
C ALA A 73 -8.55 -12.91 32.25
N GLY A 74 -7.69 -13.93 32.11
CA GLY A 74 -7.00 -14.57 33.24
C GLY A 74 -5.81 -13.79 33.82
N ARG A 75 -5.48 -12.60 33.28
CA ARG A 75 -4.34 -11.78 33.69
C ARG A 75 -4.78 -10.52 34.44
N THR A 76 -3.90 -9.96 35.28
CA THR A 76 -4.10 -8.67 35.95
C THR A 76 -4.21 -7.51 34.95
N ARG A 77 -4.74 -6.36 35.36
CA ARG A 77 -4.88 -5.19 34.47
C ARG A 77 -3.57 -4.82 33.75
N ARG A 78 -2.42 -4.86 34.45
CA ARG A 78 -1.14 -4.45 33.90
C ARG A 78 -0.60 -5.47 32.89
N GLU A 79 -0.60 -6.76 33.24
CA GLU A 79 -0.29 -7.85 32.31
C GLU A 79 -1.19 -7.86 31.06
N ARG A 80 -2.49 -7.51 31.19
CA ARG A 80 -3.40 -7.38 30.03
C ARG A 80 -3.00 -6.23 29.11
N LEU A 81 -2.62 -5.07 29.66
CA LEU A 81 -2.10 -3.94 28.87
C LEU A 81 -0.79 -4.31 28.18
N ALA A 82 0.12 -5.01 28.87
CA ALA A 82 1.37 -5.51 28.28
C ALA A 82 1.10 -6.51 27.14
N ALA A 83 0.12 -7.40 27.31
CA ALA A 83 -0.27 -8.35 26.29
C ALA A 83 -0.87 -7.68 25.03
N PHE A 84 -1.70 -6.64 25.19
CA PHE A 84 -2.17 -5.83 24.07
C PHE A 84 -1.02 -5.08 23.38
N ALA A 85 -0.15 -4.41 24.15
CA ALA A 85 1.03 -3.71 23.61
C ALA A 85 1.89 -4.65 22.76
N MET A 86 2.30 -5.78 23.35
CA MET A 86 3.11 -6.80 22.69
C MET A 86 2.41 -7.39 21.46
N THR A 87 1.09 -7.62 21.51
CA THR A 87 0.31 -8.09 20.35
C THR A 87 0.41 -7.11 19.18
N PHE A 88 0.17 -5.82 19.43
CA PHE A 88 0.26 -4.79 18.39
C PHE A 88 1.70 -4.62 17.89
N GLU A 89 2.70 -4.68 18.77
CA GLU A 89 4.12 -4.59 18.40
C GLU A 89 4.57 -5.77 17.51
N VAL A 90 4.14 -7.01 17.81
CA VAL A 90 4.35 -8.17 16.92
C VAL A 90 3.65 -7.97 15.56
N GLU A 91 2.43 -7.43 15.53
CA GLU A 91 1.72 -7.13 14.28
C GLU A 91 2.40 -6.02 13.47
N HIS A 92 2.94 -4.99 14.13
CA HIS A 92 3.71 -3.92 13.49
C HIS A 92 5.02 -4.45 12.88
N GLU A 93 5.74 -5.30 13.61
CA GLU A 93 6.96 -5.99 13.12
C GLU A 93 6.67 -6.92 11.94
N TRP A 94 5.57 -7.70 12.02
CA TRP A 94 5.10 -8.52 10.91
C TRP A 94 4.81 -7.66 9.67
N ASN A 95 3.99 -6.61 9.82
CA ASN A 95 3.62 -5.72 8.73
C ASN A 95 4.86 -5.06 8.09
N ARG A 96 5.83 -4.63 8.88
CA ARG A 96 7.08 -4.05 8.39
C ARG A 96 7.87 -5.02 7.52
N ARG A 97 7.98 -6.29 7.95
CA ARG A 97 8.65 -7.36 7.18
C ARG A 97 7.89 -7.73 5.91
N GLU A 98 6.57 -7.86 6.02
CA GLU A 98 5.70 -8.25 4.92
C GLU A 98 5.69 -7.18 3.82
N VAL A 99 5.67 -5.89 4.16
CA VAL A 99 5.84 -4.79 3.19
C VAL A 99 7.17 -4.92 2.46
N LYS A 100 8.29 -5.08 3.17
CA LYS A 100 9.61 -5.22 2.54
C LYS A 100 9.68 -6.44 1.61
N ARG A 101 9.08 -7.56 2.02
CA ARG A 101 8.96 -8.78 1.20
C ARG A 101 8.11 -8.53 -0.07
N LEU A 102 6.97 -7.88 0.06
CA LEU A 102 6.07 -7.52 -1.05
C LEU A 102 6.65 -6.46 -1.98
N CYS A 103 7.57 -5.61 -1.50
CA CYS A 103 8.29 -4.60 -2.29
C CYS A 103 9.56 -5.12 -2.97
N ALA A 104 10.10 -6.28 -2.55
CA ALA A 104 11.33 -6.84 -3.12
C ALA A 104 11.21 -7.12 -4.63
N ARG A 105 12.26 -6.84 -5.40
CA ARG A 105 12.29 -7.22 -6.83
C ARG A 105 12.10 -8.72 -7.02
N TYR A 106 11.56 -9.09 -8.17
CA TYR A 106 11.43 -10.48 -8.56
C TYR A 106 12.79 -11.14 -8.74
N ASP A 107 12.94 -12.31 -8.14
CA ASP A 107 14.12 -13.17 -8.22
C ASP A 107 13.68 -14.63 -8.42
N SER A 108 14.44 -15.39 -9.20
CA SER A 108 14.10 -16.78 -9.53
C SER A 108 14.15 -17.72 -8.32
N GLY A 109 14.78 -17.31 -7.22
CA GLY A 109 14.78 -18.00 -5.94
C GLY A 109 13.50 -17.84 -5.11
N GLN A 110 12.58 -16.94 -5.47
CA GLN A 110 11.30 -16.75 -4.77
C GLN A 110 10.32 -17.90 -5.06
N HIS A 111 9.38 -18.14 -4.13
CA HIS A 111 8.51 -19.31 -4.13
C HIS A 111 7.66 -19.42 -5.41
N LEU A 112 7.05 -18.32 -5.87
CA LEU A 112 6.26 -18.29 -7.10
C LEU A 112 7.05 -18.76 -8.32
N PHE A 113 8.30 -18.31 -8.48
CA PHE A 113 9.12 -18.63 -9.64
C PHE A 113 9.85 -19.98 -9.53
N LYS A 114 10.04 -20.51 -8.31
CA LYS A 114 10.43 -21.91 -8.10
C LYS A 114 9.29 -22.87 -8.49
N SER A 115 8.06 -22.54 -8.13
CA SER A 115 6.88 -23.37 -8.42
C SER A 115 6.37 -23.22 -9.86
N VAL A 116 6.53 -22.03 -10.46
CA VAL A 116 6.11 -21.73 -11.84
C VAL A 116 7.25 -21.02 -12.61
N PRO A 117 8.33 -21.73 -13.01
CA PRO A 117 9.51 -21.11 -13.63
C PRO A 117 9.22 -20.36 -14.94
N GLY A 118 8.24 -20.82 -15.72
CA GLY A 118 7.83 -20.17 -16.97
C GLY A 118 7.38 -18.73 -16.78
N LEU A 119 6.82 -18.40 -15.61
CA LEU A 119 6.33 -17.08 -15.27
C LEU A 119 7.44 -16.02 -15.13
N PHE A 120 8.67 -16.42 -14.79
CA PHE A 120 9.81 -15.50 -14.73
C PHE A 120 10.17 -14.94 -16.12
N GLY A 121 9.94 -15.72 -17.18
CA GLY A 121 10.05 -15.28 -18.57
C GLY A 121 8.97 -14.28 -19.01
N LYS A 122 7.88 -14.16 -18.23
CA LYS A 122 6.73 -13.27 -18.46
C LYS A 122 6.81 -11.94 -17.71
N ILE A 123 7.88 -11.71 -16.95
CA ILE A 123 8.18 -10.41 -16.35
C ILE A 123 8.37 -9.38 -17.46
N ARG A 124 7.70 -8.23 -17.31
CA ARG A 124 7.68 -7.10 -18.23
C ARG A 124 9.10 -6.67 -18.61
N ARG A 125 9.28 -6.33 -19.89
CA ARG A 125 10.48 -5.69 -20.42
C ARG A 125 10.25 -4.19 -20.60
N ARG A 126 11.25 -3.39 -20.22
CA ARG A 126 11.30 -1.95 -20.52
C ARG A 126 11.62 -1.75 -22.00
N ALA A 127 11.46 -0.54 -22.52
CA ALA A 127 11.74 -0.21 -23.93
C ALA A 127 13.17 -0.58 -24.41
N ASN A 128 14.14 -0.69 -23.49
CA ASN A 128 15.51 -1.15 -23.76
C ASN A 128 15.69 -2.69 -23.74
N GLY A 129 14.60 -3.47 -23.71
CA GLY A 129 14.59 -4.93 -23.72
C GLY A 129 14.94 -5.61 -22.40
N ARG A 130 15.43 -4.88 -21.38
CA ARG A 130 15.71 -5.44 -20.04
C ARG A 130 14.42 -5.65 -19.26
N GLN A 131 14.35 -6.73 -18.48
CA GLN A 131 13.24 -6.96 -17.56
C GLN A 131 13.24 -5.90 -16.45
N ASP A 132 12.06 -5.50 -15.97
CA ASP A 132 11.93 -4.58 -14.84
C ASP A 132 12.02 -5.26 -13.48
N PHE A 133 11.80 -6.58 -13.43
CA PHE A 133 11.74 -7.41 -12.21
C PHE A 133 10.68 -6.93 -11.21
N GLU A 134 9.58 -6.35 -11.69
CA GLU A 134 8.53 -5.78 -10.86
C GLU A 134 7.10 -6.15 -11.29
N LEU A 135 6.83 -6.26 -12.59
CA LEU A 135 5.50 -6.57 -13.13
C LEU A 135 5.54 -7.78 -14.07
N ILE A 136 4.45 -8.55 -14.09
CA ILE A 136 4.23 -9.71 -14.97
C ILE A 136 3.15 -9.35 -16.00
N ASP A 137 3.32 -9.76 -17.25
CA ASP A 137 2.29 -9.63 -18.30
C ASP A 137 0.98 -10.31 -17.84
N VAL A 138 -0.12 -9.55 -17.80
CA VAL A 138 -1.39 -10.05 -17.26
C VAL A 138 -1.94 -11.22 -18.08
N SER A 139 -1.58 -11.32 -19.37
CA SER A 139 -1.98 -12.44 -20.24
C SER A 139 -1.32 -13.78 -19.88
N ALA A 140 -0.28 -13.76 -19.03
CA ALA A 140 0.37 -14.98 -18.53
C ALA A 140 -0.40 -15.68 -17.39
N VAL A 141 -1.45 -15.03 -16.87
CA VAL A 141 -2.25 -15.51 -15.74
C VAL A 141 -3.75 -15.26 -16.01
N SER A 142 -4.62 -15.86 -15.19
CA SER A 142 -6.07 -15.61 -15.29
C SER A 142 -6.69 -15.43 -13.91
N SER A 143 -7.50 -14.37 -13.73
CA SER A 143 -8.20 -14.13 -12.46
C SER A 143 -9.24 -15.23 -12.21
N VAL A 144 -9.32 -15.69 -10.97
CA VAL A 144 -10.30 -16.68 -10.53
C VAL A 144 -11.53 -15.95 -10.01
N GLY A 145 -12.58 -15.90 -10.82
CA GLY A 145 -13.86 -15.27 -10.46
C GLY A 145 -13.77 -13.76 -10.23
N GLY A 146 -12.76 -13.07 -10.79
CA GLY A 146 -12.52 -11.65 -10.55
C GLY A 146 -11.90 -11.34 -9.19
N SER A 147 -11.42 -12.35 -8.44
CA SER A 147 -10.80 -12.14 -7.11
C SER A 147 -9.31 -11.83 -7.21
N GLU A 148 -8.68 -11.63 -6.05
CA GLU A 148 -7.23 -11.50 -5.88
C GLU A 148 -6.43 -12.76 -6.25
N ILE A 149 -7.10 -13.91 -6.43
CA ILE A 149 -6.48 -15.19 -6.81
C ILE A 149 -6.32 -15.25 -8.32
N TYR A 150 -5.11 -15.62 -8.77
CA TYR A 150 -4.79 -15.82 -10.17
C TYR A 150 -4.30 -17.24 -10.41
N ARG A 151 -4.80 -17.91 -11.44
CA ARG A 151 -4.27 -19.19 -11.92
C ARG A 151 -2.97 -18.94 -12.67
N ALA A 152 -1.93 -19.69 -12.30
CA ALA A 152 -0.61 -19.68 -12.92
C ALA A 152 -0.19 -21.14 -13.20
N GLU A 153 -0.18 -21.51 -14.48
CA GLU A 153 0.05 -22.88 -14.97
C GLU A 153 -0.77 -23.94 -14.19
N SER A 154 -0.10 -24.78 -13.39
CA SER A 154 -0.69 -25.90 -12.64
C SER A 154 -1.27 -25.53 -11.28
N GLY A 155 -1.15 -24.28 -10.84
CA GLY A 155 -1.60 -23.84 -9.52
C GLY A 155 -2.10 -22.40 -9.48
N PHE A 156 -1.97 -21.80 -8.31
CA PHE A 156 -2.58 -20.51 -7.97
C PHE A 156 -1.56 -19.61 -7.27
N THR A 157 -1.63 -18.33 -7.58
CA THR A 157 -0.92 -17.25 -6.89
C THR A 157 -1.92 -16.14 -6.54
N LYS A 158 -1.45 -15.03 -5.96
CA LYS A 158 -2.29 -13.88 -5.58
C LYS A 158 -1.72 -12.58 -6.13
N LEU A 159 -2.58 -11.58 -6.33
CA LEU A 159 -2.15 -10.19 -6.50
C LEU A 159 -1.38 -9.71 -5.28
N CYS A 160 -0.50 -8.74 -5.47
CA CYS A 160 0.02 -7.93 -4.37
C CYS A 160 -1.15 -7.26 -3.63
N PRO A 161 -1.29 -7.39 -2.29
CA PRO A 161 -2.49 -6.97 -1.54
C PRO A 161 -2.74 -5.45 -1.55
N TYR A 162 -1.79 -4.65 -2.03
CA TYR A 162 -1.98 -3.21 -2.23
C TYR A 162 -2.79 -2.85 -3.49
N LEU A 163 -3.02 -3.81 -4.39
CA LEU A 163 -3.80 -3.67 -5.61
C LEU A 163 -5.17 -4.37 -5.48
N SER A 164 -6.25 -3.63 -5.70
CA SER A 164 -7.59 -4.23 -5.79
C SER A 164 -7.73 -5.05 -7.09
N PRO A 165 -8.23 -6.30 -7.05
CA PRO A 165 -8.49 -7.07 -8.27
C PRO A 165 -9.53 -6.40 -9.17
N GLY A 166 -10.46 -5.64 -8.58
CA GLY A 166 -11.45 -4.86 -9.33
C GLY A 166 -10.83 -3.91 -10.35
N ILE A 167 -9.67 -3.32 -10.05
CA ILE A 167 -8.93 -2.42 -10.96
C ILE A 167 -8.48 -3.20 -12.20
N VAL A 168 -7.87 -4.38 -11.99
CA VAL A 168 -7.34 -5.20 -13.08
C VAL A 168 -8.48 -5.73 -13.95
N ASN A 169 -9.54 -6.24 -13.34
CA ASN A 169 -10.71 -6.75 -14.06
C ASN A 169 -11.39 -5.66 -14.89
N TRP A 170 -11.62 -4.48 -14.30
CA TRP A 170 -12.21 -3.34 -15.00
C TRP A 170 -11.34 -2.91 -16.19
N ALA A 171 -10.03 -2.73 -15.99
CA ALA A 171 -9.12 -2.33 -17.05
C ALA A 171 -9.03 -3.38 -18.19
N GLN A 172 -9.05 -4.67 -17.87
CA GLN A 172 -9.09 -5.74 -18.88
C GLN A 172 -10.45 -5.84 -19.62
N ASN A 173 -11.55 -5.41 -19.00
CA ASN A 173 -12.87 -5.39 -19.64
C ASN A 173 -13.03 -4.17 -20.58
N GLU A 174 -12.57 -2.98 -20.15
CA GLU A 174 -12.62 -1.77 -20.98
C GLU A 174 -11.60 -1.79 -22.13
N TRP A 175 -10.39 -2.31 -21.88
CA TRP A 175 -9.29 -2.33 -22.85
C TRP A 175 -8.65 -3.73 -22.97
N PRO A 176 -9.39 -4.74 -23.47
CA PRO A 176 -8.92 -6.13 -23.54
C PRO A 176 -7.68 -6.35 -24.44
N THR A 177 -7.36 -5.37 -25.30
CA THR A 177 -6.19 -5.40 -26.20
C THR A 177 -5.05 -4.49 -25.76
N ALA A 178 -5.21 -3.73 -24.67
CA ALA A 178 -4.14 -2.88 -24.14
C ALA A 178 -3.06 -3.72 -23.44
N PRO A 179 -1.76 -3.44 -23.66
CA PRO A 179 -0.70 -4.06 -22.87
C PRO A 179 -0.87 -3.72 -21.40
N ALA A 180 -1.07 -4.74 -20.57
CA ALA A 180 -1.29 -4.60 -19.14
C ALA A 180 -0.40 -5.56 -18.34
N PHE A 181 0.14 -5.07 -17.23
CA PHE A 181 1.11 -5.78 -16.41
C PHE A 181 0.78 -5.60 -14.93
N VAL A 182 0.98 -6.64 -14.14
CA VAL A 182 0.49 -6.70 -12.75
C VAL A 182 1.55 -7.26 -11.81
N ARG A 183 1.52 -6.82 -10.55
CA ARG A 183 2.34 -7.37 -9.48
C ARG A 183 1.62 -8.52 -8.76
N LEU A 184 2.26 -9.68 -8.76
CA LEU A 184 1.84 -10.88 -8.04
C LEU A 184 2.68 -11.04 -6.78
N ASP A 185 2.16 -11.75 -5.79
CA ASP A 185 2.93 -12.10 -4.60
C ASP A 185 3.92 -13.22 -4.91
N ALA A 186 5.18 -12.85 -5.10
CA ALA A 186 6.26 -13.81 -5.40
C ALA A 186 6.61 -14.78 -4.25
N GLY A 187 6.17 -14.49 -3.02
CA GLY A 187 6.27 -15.43 -1.90
C GLY A 187 5.15 -16.47 -1.86
N TYR A 188 4.09 -16.29 -2.67
CA TYR A 188 2.88 -17.08 -2.59
C TYR A 188 2.65 -17.96 -3.83
N TYR A 189 2.53 -19.26 -3.57
CA TYR A 189 2.03 -20.26 -4.52
C TYR A 189 1.23 -21.32 -3.76
N SER A 190 0.18 -21.84 -4.39
CA SER A 190 -0.60 -22.97 -3.90
C SER A 190 -0.98 -23.92 -5.05
N ALA A 191 -0.87 -25.23 -4.83
CA ALA A 191 -1.32 -26.24 -5.79
C ALA A 191 -2.85 -26.36 -5.84
N THR A 192 -3.55 -26.00 -4.76
CA THR A 192 -5.01 -25.96 -4.67
C THR A 192 -5.51 -24.52 -4.64
N GLN A 193 -6.75 -24.28 -5.08
CA GLN A 193 -7.34 -22.94 -5.05
C GLN A 193 -7.48 -22.48 -3.59
N PRO A 194 -6.88 -21.36 -3.19
CA PRO A 194 -7.04 -20.85 -1.83
C PRO A 194 -8.42 -20.21 -1.62
N LEU A 195 -8.74 -19.91 -0.36
CA LEU A 195 -9.91 -19.11 -0.03
C LEU A 195 -9.77 -17.69 -0.63
N GLN A 196 -10.86 -17.23 -1.25
CA GLN A 196 -11.01 -15.89 -1.80
C GLN A 196 -11.28 -14.89 -0.68
N LEU A 197 -10.66 -13.72 -0.76
CA LEU A 197 -11.03 -12.59 0.09
C LEU A 197 -12.35 -11.98 -0.40
N LEU A 198 -13.28 -11.76 0.53
CA LEU A 198 -14.49 -10.99 0.25
C LEU A 198 -14.14 -9.49 0.34
N THR A 199 -14.10 -8.81 -0.80
CA THR A 199 -13.77 -7.38 -0.90
C THR A 199 -14.98 -6.58 -1.36
N GLU A 200 -15.45 -5.64 -0.54
CA GLU A 200 -16.43 -4.63 -0.95
C GLU A 200 -15.72 -3.46 -1.64
N ALA A 201 -16.26 -2.97 -2.76
CA ALA A 201 -15.72 -1.84 -3.49
C ALA A 201 -16.85 -0.97 -4.06
N THR A 202 -16.86 0.32 -3.70
CA THR A 202 -17.79 1.31 -4.25
C THR A 202 -17.11 2.07 -5.37
N LEU A 203 -17.65 1.97 -6.59
CA LEU A 203 -17.19 2.78 -7.73
C LEU A 203 -17.78 4.20 -7.64
N VAL A 204 -16.92 5.20 -7.47
CA VAL A 204 -17.29 6.62 -7.53
C VAL A 204 -16.59 7.24 -8.75
N PRO A 205 -17.33 7.71 -9.78
CA PRO A 205 -16.73 8.39 -10.93
C PRO A 205 -16.22 9.78 -10.52
N ALA A 206 -15.01 10.16 -10.94
CA ALA A 206 -14.47 11.49 -10.63
C ALA A 206 -15.05 12.58 -11.54
N ASN A 207 -15.05 13.83 -11.05
CA ASN A 207 -15.55 15.00 -11.77
C ASN A 207 -14.41 15.68 -12.58
N PRO A 208 -14.48 15.77 -13.92
CA PRO A 208 -13.35 16.20 -14.77
C PRO A 208 -13.23 17.72 -14.98
N ARG A 209 -14.02 18.56 -14.31
CA ARG A 209 -14.21 20.01 -14.61
C ARG A 209 -13.00 20.94 -14.39
N TRP A 210 -11.82 20.41 -14.09
CA TRP A 210 -10.59 21.20 -13.89
C TRP A 210 -9.56 21.07 -15.02
N LEU A 211 -9.90 20.36 -16.11
CA LEU A 211 -8.96 19.93 -17.17
C LEU A 211 -9.39 20.31 -18.61
N GLU A 212 -10.32 21.25 -18.79
CA GLU A 212 -11.11 21.39 -20.03
C GLU A 212 -10.33 21.58 -21.35
N ASP A 213 -9.10 22.13 -21.33
CA ASP A 213 -8.36 22.49 -22.56
C ASP A 213 -6.92 21.95 -22.66
N PHE A 214 -6.41 21.21 -21.67
CA PHE A 214 -5.04 20.65 -21.65
C PHE A 214 -3.95 21.71 -21.97
N SER A 215 -4.15 22.96 -21.52
CA SER A 215 -3.45 24.16 -21.97
C SER A 215 -2.00 24.34 -21.51
N LEU A 216 -1.46 23.46 -20.66
CA LEU A 216 -0.06 23.51 -20.22
C LEU A 216 0.89 23.42 -21.42
N ARG A 217 1.63 24.52 -21.65
CA ARG A 217 2.66 24.64 -22.70
C ARG A 217 4.01 24.17 -22.17
N LYS A 218 4.97 23.96 -23.07
CA LYS A 218 6.34 23.56 -22.73
C LYS A 218 6.97 24.45 -21.64
N GLY A 219 7.51 23.82 -20.61
CA GLY A 219 8.10 24.49 -19.45
C GLY A 219 7.09 24.97 -18.39
N MET A 220 5.79 24.88 -18.64
CA MET A 220 4.77 25.13 -17.63
C MET A 220 4.62 23.91 -16.70
N LYS A 221 4.25 24.21 -15.45
CA LYS A 221 3.95 23.24 -14.40
C LYS A 221 2.64 23.63 -13.73
N ASP A 222 1.92 22.63 -13.25
CA ASP A 222 0.78 22.83 -12.36
C ASP A 222 0.90 21.94 -11.11
N PHE A 223 0.26 22.37 -10.03
CA PHE A 223 0.29 21.70 -8.74
C PHE A 223 -0.98 21.95 -7.93
N ALA A 224 -1.46 20.89 -7.28
CA ALA A 224 -2.44 21.01 -6.20
C ALA A 224 -2.03 20.13 -5.01
N ALA A 225 -2.32 20.61 -3.79
CA ALA A 225 -2.29 19.79 -2.58
C ALA A 225 -3.57 19.96 -1.79
N TYR A 226 -4.23 18.84 -1.51
CA TYR A 226 -5.46 18.78 -0.74
C TYR A 226 -5.17 18.10 0.60
N HIS A 227 -5.50 18.76 1.69
CA HIS A 227 -5.20 18.32 3.05
C HIS A 227 -6.50 17.95 3.77
N LEU A 228 -6.57 16.74 4.32
CA LEU A 228 -7.59 16.44 5.34
C LEU A 228 -7.24 17.20 6.62
N LEU A 229 -8.26 17.75 7.27
CA LEU A 229 -8.17 18.34 8.60
C LEU A 229 -8.62 17.30 9.61
N ASP A 230 -7.97 17.27 10.77
CA ASP A 230 -8.46 16.56 11.94
C ASP A 230 -9.75 17.28 12.40
N ARG A 231 -10.90 16.64 12.19
CA ARG A 231 -12.23 17.19 12.49
C ARG A 231 -13.04 16.13 13.22
N PRO A 232 -13.83 16.48 14.25
CA PRO A 232 -14.69 15.53 14.93
C PRO A 232 -15.77 14.99 13.98
N ALA A 233 -16.20 13.74 14.20
CA ALA A 233 -17.20 13.06 13.36
C ALA A 233 -18.53 13.82 13.22
N SER A 234 -18.84 14.74 14.14
CA SER A 234 -20.00 15.63 14.10
C SER A 234 -19.93 16.74 13.05
N GLU A 235 -18.73 17.10 12.57
CA GLU A 235 -18.50 18.17 11.58
C GLU A 235 -18.27 17.63 10.16
N GLY A 236 -17.98 16.35 10.01
CA GLY A 236 -17.69 15.70 8.73
C GLY A 236 -17.39 14.22 8.93
N HIS A 237 -18.39 13.36 8.74
CA HIS A 237 -18.23 11.93 8.97
C HIS A 237 -17.25 11.28 7.98
N ALA A 238 -17.27 11.72 6.71
CA ALA A 238 -16.38 11.20 5.68
C ALA A 238 -14.93 11.66 5.89
N GLU A 239 -14.73 12.92 6.30
CA GLU A 239 -13.45 13.50 6.68
C GLU A 239 -12.86 12.76 7.87
N TYR A 240 -13.66 12.58 8.93
CA TYR A 240 -13.27 11.82 10.12
C TYR A 240 -12.88 10.38 9.77
N TRP A 241 -13.67 9.71 8.93
CA TRP A 241 -13.39 8.33 8.53
C TRP A 241 -12.12 8.21 7.68
N ASP A 242 -11.93 9.09 6.69
CA ASP A 242 -10.72 9.11 5.88
C ASP A 242 -9.46 9.43 6.72
N TYR A 243 -9.56 10.36 7.69
CA TYR A 243 -8.42 10.79 8.52
C TYR A 243 -8.09 9.86 9.69
N HIS A 244 -9.08 9.40 10.46
CA HIS A 244 -8.86 8.56 11.65
C HIS A 244 -8.83 7.07 11.33
N VAL A 245 -9.65 6.58 10.39
CA VAL A 245 -9.79 5.14 10.11
C VAL A 245 -8.96 4.70 8.91
N LYS A 246 -9.07 5.39 7.76
CA LYS A 246 -8.22 5.08 6.59
C LYS A 246 -6.77 5.60 6.72
N LYS A 247 -6.53 6.46 7.72
CA LYS A 247 -5.27 7.17 8.00
C LYS A 247 -4.75 7.99 6.81
N VAL A 248 -5.62 8.59 5.98
CA VAL A 248 -5.19 9.47 4.88
C VAL A 248 -4.89 10.87 5.42
N ARG A 249 -3.88 11.55 4.87
CA ARG A 249 -3.50 12.90 5.31
C ARG A 249 -3.54 13.95 4.20
N ARG A 250 -2.99 13.64 3.03
CA ARG A 250 -2.79 14.61 1.94
C ARG A 250 -2.82 13.92 0.58
N LEU A 251 -3.40 14.59 -0.41
CA LEU A 251 -3.30 14.24 -1.82
C LEU A 251 -2.53 15.34 -2.53
N GLU A 252 -1.44 14.99 -3.21
CA GLU A 252 -0.64 15.91 -4.02
C GLU A 252 -0.77 15.53 -5.50
N VAL A 253 -0.92 16.54 -6.36
CA VAL A 253 -0.97 16.41 -7.82
C VAL A 253 0.13 17.30 -8.41
N HIS A 254 0.92 16.74 -9.32
CA HIS A 254 1.92 17.47 -10.08
C HIS A 254 1.83 17.15 -11.56
N VAL A 255 1.83 18.18 -12.41
CA VAL A 255 1.81 18.05 -13.87
C VAL A 255 2.93 18.90 -14.47
N GLU A 256 3.70 18.33 -15.40
CA GLU A 256 4.82 19.00 -16.07
C GLU A 256 4.84 18.65 -17.56
N ARG A 257 4.84 19.67 -18.44
CA ARG A 257 5.11 19.48 -19.88
C ARG A 257 6.58 19.79 -20.19
N ARG A 258 7.40 18.74 -20.35
CA ARG A 258 8.86 18.86 -20.57
C ARG A 258 9.23 19.13 -22.03
N GLU A 259 8.51 18.53 -22.96
CA GLU A 259 8.68 18.69 -24.40
C GLU A 259 7.36 19.18 -25.00
N ASP A 260 7.36 19.74 -26.21
CA ASP A 260 6.13 20.29 -26.82
C ASP A 260 5.03 19.22 -26.94
N ASP A 261 5.42 17.96 -27.15
CA ASP A 261 4.61 16.76 -27.23
C ASP A 261 4.60 15.90 -25.94
N TYR A 262 5.47 16.12 -24.94
CA TYR A 262 5.56 15.22 -23.77
C TYR A 262 5.12 15.88 -22.46
N LEU A 263 4.03 15.33 -21.89
CA LEU A 263 3.51 15.68 -20.57
C LEU A 263 3.58 14.47 -19.64
N THR A 264 4.05 14.72 -18.41
CA THR A 264 4.13 13.74 -17.33
C THR A 264 3.30 14.24 -16.15
N MET A 265 2.62 13.33 -15.46
CA MET A 265 1.75 13.64 -14.33
C MET A 265 1.91 12.61 -13.20
N MET A 266 1.96 13.11 -11.98
CA MET A 266 2.04 12.31 -10.75
C MET A 266 0.93 12.74 -9.79
N ILE A 267 0.23 11.76 -9.23
CA ILE A 267 -0.74 11.92 -8.15
C ILE A 267 -0.24 11.05 -6.98
N GLU A 268 -0.04 11.62 -5.80
CA GLU A 268 0.41 10.89 -4.62
C GLU A 268 -0.49 11.16 -3.40
N GLU A 269 -1.14 10.10 -2.90
CA GLU A 269 -1.87 10.11 -1.64
C GLU A 269 -0.94 9.65 -0.50
N LEU A 270 -0.61 10.59 0.39
CA LEU A 270 0.17 10.35 1.59
C LEU A 270 -0.77 9.98 2.76
N PRO A 271 -0.47 8.90 3.50
CA PRO A 271 -1.12 8.64 4.78
C PRO A 271 -0.60 9.59 5.86
N ARG A 272 -1.17 9.49 7.07
CA ARG A 272 -0.63 10.16 8.25
C ARG A 272 0.79 9.65 8.57
N PRO A 273 1.68 10.49 9.13
CA PRO A 273 3.07 10.14 9.42
C PRO A 273 3.23 9.45 10.79
N ASP A 274 2.14 9.01 11.41
CA ASP A 274 2.08 8.47 12.77
C ASP A 274 1.75 6.97 12.80
N ASP A 275 1.93 6.25 11.68
CA ASP A 275 1.73 4.81 11.69
C ASP A 275 2.78 4.12 12.59
N PRO A 276 2.35 3.31 13.60
CA PRO A 276 3.27 2.71 14.57
C PRO A 276 4.25 1.69 13.98
N SER A 277 4.02 1.17 12.77
CA SER A 277 4.98 0.29 12.09
C SER A 277 6.29 0.99 11.65
N GLY A 278 6.36 2.32 11.79
CA GLY A 278 7.46 3.14 11.31
C GLY A 278 7.41 3.42 9.80
N LEU A 279 6.47 2.81 9.07
CA LEU A 279 6.33 2.96 7.62
C LEU A 279 5.34 4.06 7.25
N MET A 280 5.62 4.78 6.16
CA MET A 280 4.64 5.64 5.49
C MET A 280 4.46 5.10 4.07
N ILE A 281 3.30 4.49 3.81
CA ILE A 281 2.99 3.82 2.52
C ILE A 281 2.04 4.71 1.71
N ALA A 282 2.61 5.50 0.82
CA ALA A 282 1.87 6.37 -0.09
C ALA A 282 1.38 5.61 -1.32
N ARG A 283 0.22 6.01 -1.84
CA ARG A 283 -0.32 5.50 -3.12
C ARG A 283 0.01 6.49 -4.22
N CYS A 284 0.73 6.04 -5.25
CA CYS A 284 1.20 6.87 -6.35
C CYS A 284 0.57 6.41 -7.67
N ILE A 285 0.00 7.34 -8.42
CA ILE A 285 -0.37 7.17 -9.83
C ILE A 285 0.60 8.02 -10.64
N HIS A 286 1.29 7.43 -11.61
CA HIS A 286 2.16 8.14 -12.54
C HIS A 286 1.73 7.80 -13.96
N LEU A 287 1.65 8.79 -14.84
CA LEU A 287 1.33 8.62 -16.25
C LEU A 287 2.14 9.58 -17.12
N ASP A 288 2.34 9.16 -18.37
CA ASP A 288 2.93 9.98 -19.42
C ASP A 288 2.06 9.95 -20.68
N THR A 289 1.98 11.08 -21.40
CA THR A 289 1.37 11.18 -22.74
C THR A 289 2.35 11.84 -23.73
N ARG A 290 2.20 11.48 -25.01
CA ARG A 290 2.92 12.09 -26.15
C ARG A 290 2.03 13.03 -26.98
N ASP A 291 0.86 13.41 -26.48
CA ASP A 291 -0.01 14.35 -27.18
C ASP A 291 0.41 15.81 -26.99
N PRO A 292 0.38 16.63 -28.06
CA PRO A 292 0.70 18.04 -27.99
C PRO A 292 -0.30 18.81 -27.12
N ALA A 293 0.12 19.99 -26.64
CA ALA A 293 -0.75 20.91 -25.92
C ALA A 293 -2.00 21.26 -26.76
N LEU A 294 -3.13 21.53 -26.09
CA LEU A 294 -4.45 21.79 -26.71
C LEU A 294 -5.09 20.60 -27.46
N THR A 295 -4.53 19.39 -27.35
CA THR A 295 -5.25 18.17 -27.76
C THR A 295 -6.51 18.01 -26.91
N PRO A 296 -7.71 17.84 -27.51
CA PRO A 296 -8.95 17.69 -26.74
C PRO A 296 -8.88 16.50 -25.78
N LEU A 297 -9.25 16.68 -24.51
CA LEU A 297 -9.07 15.69 -23.43
C LEU A 297 -9.55 14.26 -23.79
N GLY A 298 -10.71 14.14 -24.44
CA GLY A 298 -11.27 12.86 -24.89
C GLY A 298 -10.53 12.18 -26.05
N LYS A 299 -9.47 12.80 -26.59
CA LYS A 299 -8.59 12.28 -27.64
C LYS A 299 -7.15 12.02 -27.15
N VAL A 300 -6.80 12.46 -25.94
CA VAL A 300 -5.46 12.25 -25.38
C VAL A 300 -5.27 10.77 -25.03
N GLU A 301 -4.22 10.16 -25.53
CA GLU A 301 -3.78 8.80 -25.21
C GLU A 301 -2.63 8.85 -24.19
N MET A 302 -2.75 8.07 -23.12
CA MET A 302 -1.63 7.82 -22.22
C MET A 302 -0.72 6.77 -22.84
N GLN A 303 0.57 7.08 -22.97
CA GLN A 303 1.58 6.08 -23.30
C GLN A 303 1.54 4.95 -22.27
N HIS A 304 1.42 5.34 -21.00
CA HIS A 304 1.17 4.44 -19.90
C HIS A 304 0.56 5.15 -18.70
N LEU A 305 -0.10 4.36 -17.87
CA LEU A 305 -0.45 4.67 -16.48
C LEU A 305 0.12 3.56 -15.59
N ASP A 306 0.94 3.94 -14.62
CA ASP A 306 1.52 3.09 -13.59
C ASP A 306 0.82 3.39 -12.24
N LEU A 307 0.27 2.36 -11.59
CA LEU A 307 -0.13 2.39 -10.19
C LEU A 307 1.02 1.83 -9.34
N ALA A 308 1.43 2.54 -8.30
CA ALA A 308 2.55 2.17 -7.44
C ALA A 308 2.28 2.48 -5.97
N ILE A 309 3.05 1.85 -5.08
CA ILE A 309 3.24 2.32 -3.72
C ILE A 309 4.65 2.87 -3.54
N ASN A 310 4.74 3.97 -2.79
CA ASN A 310 5.99 4.57 -2.34
C ASN A 310 6.06 4.37 -0.83
N VAL A 311 7.01 3.55 -0.38
CA VAL A 311 7.26 3.24 1.03
C VAL A 311 8.43 4.07 1.53
N TYR A 312 8.21 4.81 2.60
CA TYR A 312 9.22 5.61 3.29
C TYR A 312 9.40 5.10 4.72
N GLU A 313 10.65 5.01 5.18
CA GLU A 313 10.99 4.62 6.55
C GLU A 313 12.06 5.55 7.16
N GLY A 314 12.11 5.64 8.49
CA GLY A 314 13.08 6.49 9.20
C GLY A 314 13.07 7.95 8.74
N GLU A 315 14.26 8.52 8.54
CA GLU A 315 14.43 9.92 8.08
C GLU A 315 13.74 10.22 6.74
N ASP A 316 13.58 9.23 5.85
CA ASP A 316 12.94 9.47 4.55
C ASP A 316 11.43 9.74 4.70
N ARG A 317 10.79 9.13 5.71
CA ARG A 317 9.39 9.37 6.09
C ARG A 317 9.20 10.80 6.59
N GLU A 318 10.10 11.28 7.46
CA GLU A 318 10.09 12.65 7.96
C GLU A 318 10.36 13.67 6.84
N ARG A 319 11.42 13.45 6.05
CA ARG A 319 11.80 14.31 4.92
C ARG A 319 10.69 14.40 3.88
N ARG A 320 10.08 13.28 3.46
CA ARG A 320 8.98 13.30 2.48
C ARG A 320 7.75 14.05 3.02
N PHE A 321 7.42 13.85 4.29
CA PHE A 321 6.22 14.47 4.88
C PHE A 321 6.35 16.00 4.99
N ALA A 322 7.54 16.49 5.34
CA ALA A 322 7.86 17.92 5.41
C ALA A 322 7.91 18.62 4.03
N GLN A 323 8.00 17.87 2.93
CA GLN A 323 8.08 18.38 1.56
C GLN A 323 6.74 18.33 0.82
N MET A 324 6.67 19.01 -0.33
CA MET A 324 5.53 19.02 -1.25
C MET A 324 6.04 18.97 -2.70
N LEU A 325 5.35 18.27 -3.59
CA LEU A 325 5.67 18.17 -5.03
C LEU A 325 5.68 19.54 -5.74
N GLN A 326 5.03 20.57 -5.19
CA GLN A 326 5.09 21.95 -5.69
C GLN A 326 6.53 22.46 -5.87
N ASN A 327 7.41 22.06 -4.95
CA ASN A 327 8.79 22.52 -4.89
C ASN A 327 9.72 21.70 -5.80
N GLY A 328 9.16 20.83 -6.66
CA GLY A 328 9.90 19.99 -7.59
C GLY A 328 10.23 18.62 -7.01
N LYS A 329 11.51 18.23 -7.05
CA LYS A 329 11.93 16.90 -6.58
C LYS A 329 11.75 16.80 -5.06
N VAL A 330 10.88 15.88 -4.63
CA VAL A 330 10.75 15.44 -3.24
C VAL A 330 11.71 14.29 -2.93
N GLN A 331 11.82 13.96 -1.64
CA GLN A 331 12.50 12.79 -1.11
C GLN A 331 12.09 11.53 -1.87
N ASP A 332 13.09 10.79 -2.36
CA ASP A 332 12.87 9.51 -3.01
C ASP A 332 12.35 8.50 -1.98
N ALA A 333 11.44 7.63 -2.40
CA ALA A 333 10.93 6.55 -1.56
C ALA A 333 12.04 5.55 -1.24
N SER A 334 12.13 5.12 0.03
CA SER A 334 13.04 4.06 0.46
C SER A 334 12.80 2.78 -0.38
N PHE A 335 11.53 2.50 -0.72
CA PHE A 335 11.16 1.54 -1.76
C PHE A 335 9.97 2.07 -2.59
N ARG A 336 10.14 2.21 -3.91
CA ARG A 336 9.02 2.38 -4.87
C ARG A 336 8.72 1.03 -5.52
N THR A 337 7.45 0.66 -5.59
CA THR A 337 7.01 -0.63 -6.15
C THR A 337 5.81 -0.44 -7.04
N HIS A 338 5.96 -0.71 -8.34
CA HIS A 338 4.84 -0.72 -9.28
C HIS A 338 3.94 -1.93 -9.00
N LEU A 339 2.63 -1.70 -8.97
CA LEU A 339 1.58 -2.69 -8.69
C LEU A 339 0.82 -3.08 -9.95
N PHE A 340 0.53 -2.11 -10.81
CA PHE A 340 -0.16 -2.30 -12.07
C PHE A 340 0.35 -1.29 -13.09
N ARG A 341 0.37 -1.69 -14.36
CA ARG A 341 0.63 -0.81 -15.49
C ARG A 341 -0.33 -1.15 -16.61
N ILE A 342 -0.86 -0.12 -17.27
CA ILE A 342 -1.55 -0.27 -18.56
C ILE A 342 -1.02 0.74 -19.56
N GLU A 343 -0.95 0.37 -20.83
CA GLU A 343 -0.42 1.19 -21.93
C GLU A 343 -1.50 1.48 -22.98
N ARG A 344 -1.43 2.63 -23.65
CA ARG A 344 -2.33 3.05 -24.74
C ARG A 344 -3.81 3.07 -24.33
N THR A 345 -4.11 3.82 -23.29
CA THR A 345 -5.48 4.03 -22.79
C THR A 345 -5.86 5.51 -22.84
N PRO A 346 -7.15 5.86 -23.03
CA PRO A 346 -7.58 7.26 -23.05
C PRO A 346 -7.28 7.95 -21.70
N PHE A 347 -6.78 9.18 -21.73
CA PHE A 347 -6.44 9.96 -20.52
C PHE A 347 -7.60 10.05 -19.53
N VAL A 348 -8.85 10.15 -20.02
CA VAL A 348 -10.07 10.17 -19.20
C VAL A 348 -10.25 8.94 -18.29
N SER A 349 -9.57 7.82 -18.56
CA SER A 349 -9.55 6.66 -17.66
C SER A 349 -8.87 6.92 -16.31
N LEU A 350 -7.98 7.93 -16.24
CA LEU A 350 -7.30 8.37 -15.01
C LEU A 350 -8.29 8.60 -13.87
N PHE A 351 -9.45 9.18 -14.16
CA PHE A 351 -10.49 9.49 -13.19
C PHE A 351 -11.03 8.24 -12.49
N SER A 352 -11.27 7.16 -13.24
CA SER A 352 -11.66 5.85 -12.69
C SER A 352 -10.53 5.20 -11.92
N PHE A 353 -9.28 5.25 -12.43
CA PHE A 353 -8.12 4.75 -11.69
C PHE A 353 -7.93 5.48 -10.35
N CYS A 354 -8.12 6.80 -10.29
CA CYS A 354 -8.09 7.55 -9.03
C CYS A 354 -9.18 7.06 -8.06
N GLY A 355 -10.44 6.98 -8.51
CA GLY A 355 -11.57 6.55 -7.68
C GLY A 355 -11.50 5.10 -7.20
N MET A 356 -10.74 4.23 -7.88
CA MET A 356 -10.56 2.83 -7.50
C MET A 356 -9.27 2.55 -6.71
N PHE A 357 -8.23 3.36 -6.88
CA PHE A 357 -6.91 3.11 -6.28
C PHE A 357 -6.65 3.92 -5.01
N LEU A 358 -7.07 5.18 -4.97
CA LEU A 358 -6.86 6.06 -3.81
C LEU A 358 -7.82 5.68 -2.67
N LYS A 359 -7.40 5.88 -1.41
CA LYS A 359 -8.21 5.51 -0.23
C LYS A 359 -9.26 6.58 0.10
N SER A 360 -8.91 7.85 -0.02
CA SER A 360 -9.79 8.95 0.38
C SER A 360 -10.89 9.18 -0.64
N GLN A 361 -12.12 9.14 -0.14
CA GLN A 361 -13.28 9.55 -0.93
C GLN A 361 -13.43 11.07 -0.89
N VAL A 362 -13.11 11.73 0.23
CA VAL A 362 -13.21 13.18 0.34
C VAL A 362 -12.21 13.89 -0.57
N LEU A 363 -10.91 13.57 -0.51
CA LEU A 363 -9.88 14.24 -1.31
C LEU A 363 -10.07 13.98 -2.82
N SER A 364 -10.56 12.79 -3.18
CA SER A 364 -10.90 12.45 -4.57
C SER A 364 -12.20 13.10 -5.05
N ALA A 365 -13.14 13.42 -4.13
CA ALA A 365 -14.40 14.09 -4.44
C ALA A 365 -14.33 15.62 -4.31
N SER A 366 -13.36 16.21 -3.59
CA SER A 366 -13.29 17.66 -3.37
C SER A 366 -13.00 18.49 -4.63
N GLY A 367 -12.63 17.85 -5.76
CA GLY A 367 -12.71 18.46 -7.09
C GLY A 367 -14.13 18.64 -7.65
N SER A 368 -15.17 18.29 -6.89
CA SER A 368 -16.59 18.38 -7.28
C SER A 368 -17.46 19.29 -6.41
N MET A 369 -16.95 19.82 -5.30
CA MET A 369 -17.70 20.65 -4.34
C MET A 369 -17.06 22.02 -4.11
N SER A 370 -16.93 22.79 -5.19
CA SER A 370 -16.83 24.25 -5.13
C SER A 370 -17.46 24.85 -6.39
N SER A 371 -18.79 25.02 -6.34
CA SER A 371 -19.60 25.80 -7.28
C SER A 371 -20.12 27.05 -6.59
#